data_AF-K1UGR2-F1
#
_entry.id   AF-K1UGR2-F1
#
_cell.length_a   1.000
_cell.length_b   1.000
_cell.length_c   1.000
_cell.angle_alpha   90.00
_cell.angle_beta   90.00
_cell.angle_gamma   90.00
#
_symmetry.space_group_name_H-M   'P 1'
#
loop_
_entity.id
_entity.type
_entity.pdbx_description
1 polymer ?
#
loop_
_entity_poly.entity_id
_entity_poly.type
_entity_poly.pdbx_seq_one_letter_code
_entity_poly.pdbx_strand_id
1 'polypeptide(L)'
;KAIVEDLEKEGALVKIEDHDHNVGTCYRCGTTVEPRVSKQWFVKMKPLAGPAIDAVKEGKTKFVPEHFNKTYFHWLENIRDWCISRQLWWGHQIPAFYCDDCGELVVTKENSAVCPKCGKPMRQDPDTLDTWFSSALWPFSTLGYIYFYHSYLYIPNTSYCPFGCKVRKKIGNTIRKIPIS
;
A
#
# COMPACT_ATOMS: atom_id res chain seq x y z
N LYS A 1 -26.15 3.78 22.03
CA LYS A 1 -27.25 4.39 22.81
C LYS A 1 -26.78 4.90 24.17
N ALA A 2 -25.95 4.15 24.91
CA ALA A 2 -25.35 4.60 26.18
C ALA A 2 -24.77 6.04 26.16
N ILE A 3 -24.01 6.41 25.11
CA ILE A 3 -23.44 7.76 24.99
C ILE A 3 -24.52 8.87 24.97
N VAL A 4 -25.68 8.61 24.36
CA VAL A 4 -26.78 9.59 24.30
C VAL A 4 -27.41 9.76 25.68
N GLU A 5 -27.63 8.65 26.39
CA GLU A 5 -28.18 8.66 27.75
C GLU A 5 -27.27 9.38 28.76
N ASP A 6 -25.95 9.25 28.60
CA ASP A 6 -24.98 9.95 29.46
C ASP A 6 -24.97 11.46 29.18
N LEU A 7 -25.02 11.87 27.91
CA LEU A 7 -25.12 13.28 27.52
C LEU A 7 -26.43 13.94 27.99
N GLU A 8 -27.54 13.20 28.06
CA GLU A 8 -28.81 13.65 28.63
C GLU A 8 -28.70 13.90 30.14
N LYS A 9 -28.09 12.96 30.88
CA LYS A 9 -27.90 13.09 32.34
C LYS A 9 -27.01 14.26 32.71
N GLU A 10 -25.99 14.55 31.90
CA GLU A 10 -25.08 15.68 32.11
C GLU A 10 -25.68 17.02 31.66
N GLY A 11 -26.87 17.03 31.04
CA GLY A 11 -27.49 18.24 30.49
C GLY A 11 -26.74 18.83 29.30
N ALA A 12 -25.85 18.05 28.67
CA ALA A 12 -25.02 18.46 27.55
C ALA A 12 -25.68 18.21 26.18
N LEU A 13 -26.82 17.50 26.14
CA LEU A 13 -27.56 17.22 24.92
C LEU A 13 -28.49 18.39 24.55
N VAL A 14 -28.20 19.05 23.42
CA VAL A 14 -29.01 20.18 22.91
C VAL A 14 -30.15 19.72 22.01
N LYS A 15 -29.87 18.82 21.06
CA LYS A 15 -30.84 18.35 20.06
C LYS A 15 -30.40 17.03 19.44
N ILE A 16 -31.37 16.20 19.05
CA ILE A 16 -31.18 15.01 18.22
C ILE A 16 -31.89 15.25 16.89
N GLU A 17 -31.18 15.02 15.79
CA GLU A 17 -31.72 15.09 14.42
C GLU A 17 -31.22 13.91 13.61
N ASP A 18 -32.05 13.43 12.69
CA ASP A 18 -31.65 12.42 11.72
C ASP A 18 -30.75 13.06 10.65
N HIS A 19 -29.64 12.39 10.33
CA HIS A 19 -28.65 12.89 9.38
C HIS A 19 -28.26 11.84 8.34
N ASP A 20 -28.76 12.05 7.12
CA ASP A 20 -28.40 11.24 5.97
C ASP A 20 -27.01 11.62 5.46
N HIS A 21 -26.11 10.64 5.44
CA HIS A 21 -24.76 10.81 4.90
C HIS A 21 -24.24 9.48 4.32
N ASN A 22 -23.18 9.57 3.52
CA ASN A 22 -22.59 8.40 2.88
C ASN A 22 -21.54 7.76 3.80
N VAL A 23 -21.83 6.56 4.28
CA VAL A 23 -20.95 5.80 5.19
C VAL A 23 -20.10 4.83 4.39
N GLY A 24 -18.78 4.91 4.56
CA GLY A 24 -17.84 3.95 3.95
C GLY A 24 -18.01 2.55 4.53
N THR A 25 -18.24 1.56 3.68
CA THR A 25 -18.34 0.15 4.07
C THR A 25 -17.21 -0.68 3.45
N CYS A 26 -16.85 -1.77 4.11
CA CYS A 26 -15.87 -2.71 3.60
C CYS A 26 -16.41 -3.37 2.33
N TYR A 27 -15.69 -3.26 1.22
CA TYR A 27 -16.10 -3.84 -0.07
C TYR A 27 -16.26 -5.37 -0.06
N ARG A 28 -15.70 -6.07 0.94
CA ARG A 28 -15.80 -7.53 1.06
C ARG A 28 -16.94 -7.98 1.97
N CYS A 29 -17.06 -7.41 3.17
CA CYS A 29 -18.01 -7.88 4.19
C CYS A 29 -19.18 -6.93 4.46
N GLY A 30 -19.19 -5.72 3.88
CA GLY A 30 -20.26 -4.74 4.05
C GLY A 30 -20.29 -4.01 5.39
N THR A 31 -19.43 -4.39 6.35
CA THR A 31 -19.34 -3.72 7.66
C THR A 31 -18.85 -2.27 7.51
N THR A 32 -19.41 -1.35 8.30
CA THR A 32 -18.96 0.04 8.39
C THR A 32 -17.48 0.12 8.75
N VAL A 33 -16.73 0.93 8.02
CA VAL A 33 -15.30 1.15 8.24
C VAL A 33 -15.10 2.28 9.23
N GLU A 34 -14.38 2.00 10.32
CA GLU A 34 -13.99 2.99 11.31
C GLU A 34 -12.52 3.38 11.12
N PRO A 35 -12.22 4.67 10.91
CA PRO A 35 -10.84 5.15 10.89
C PRO A 35 -10.19 4.99 12.27
N ARG A 36 -9.07 4.28 12.32
CA ARG A 36 -8.28 4.11 13.55
C ARG A 36 -6.82 4.42 13.30
N VAL A 37 -6.23 5.22 14.18
CA VAL A 37 -4.79 5.51 14.16
C VAL A 37 -4.02 4.24 14.54
N SER A 38 -3.20 3.75 13.60
CA SER A 38 -2.30 2.61 13.81
C SER A 38 -1.02 2.78 12.99
N LYS A 39 0.08 2.14 13.40
CA LYS A 39 1.34 2.15 12.64
C LYS A 39 1.24 1.17 11.47
N GLN A 40 1.36 1.66 10.25
CA GLN A 40 1.25 0.86 9.02
C GLN A 40 2.41 1.15 8.07
N TRP A 41 2.65 0.25 7.13
CA TRP A 41 3.63 0.41 6.07
C TRP A 41 3.02 1.12 4.87
N PHE A 42 3.70 2.16 4.40
CA PHE A 42 3.26 2.99 3.30
C PHE A 42 4.31 3.11 2.21
N VAL A 43 3.87 3.12 0.95
CA VAL A 43 4.68 3.53 -0.20
C VAL A 43 4.42 5.01 -0.47
N LYS A 44 5.49 5.81 -0.52
CA LYS A 44 5.49 7.18 -1.04
C LYS A 44 5.09 7.17 -2.51
N MET A 45 3.85 7.55 -2.81
CA MET A 45 3.31 7.45 -4.18
C MET A 45 3.69 8.64 -5.06
N LYS A 46 3.82 9.85 -4.48
CA LYS A 46 4.17 11.06 -5.22
C LYS A 46 5.39 10.93 -6.15
N PRO A 47 6.56 10.40 -5.72
CA PRO A 47 7.70 10.23 -6.63
C PRO A 47 7.50 9.13 -7.69
N LEU A 48 6.55 8.21 -7.49
CA LEU A 48 6.24 7.14 -8.43
C LEU A 48 5.20 7.57 -9.48
N ALA A 49 4.33 8.52 -9.14
CA ALA A 49 3.27 9.01 -10.01
C ALA A 49 3.80 9.79 -11.22
N GLY A 50 4.80 10.67 -11.03
CA GLY A 50 5.37 11.50 -12.09
C GLY A 50 5.83 10.70 -13.31
N PRO A 51 6.78 9.77 -13.15
CA PRO A 51 7.26 8.95 -14.26
C PRO A 51 6.16 8.13 -14.96
N ALA A 52 5.09 7.77 -14.24
CA ALA A 52 3.96 7.03 -14.80
C ALA A 52 3.04 7.93 -15.64
N ILE A 53 2.84 9.18 -15.21
CA ILE A 53 2.15 10.22 -16.01
C ILE A 53 2.94 10.52 -17.28
N ASP A 54 4.25 10.73 -17.16
CA ASP A 54 5.12 11.09 -18.29
C ASP A 54 5.13 9.98 -19.35
N ALA A 55 5.15 8.71 -18.94
CA ALA A 55 5.09 7.58 -19.87
C ALA A 55 3.83 7.59 -20.77
N VAL A 56 2.69 8.05 -20.24
CA VAL A 56 1.45 8.16 -21.02
C VAL A 56 1.47 9.43 -21.89
N LYS A 57 1.93 10.56 -21.35
CA LYS A 57 2.04 11.83 -22.09
C LYS A 57 2.99 11.74 -23.29
N GLU A 58 4.11 11.03 -23.13
CA GLU A 58 5.10 10.79 -24.19
C GLU A 58 4.67 9.68 -25.18
N GLY A 59 3.50 9.07 -24.98
CA GLY A 59 2.98 8.01 -25.85
C GLY A 59 3.70 6.66 -25.74
N LYS A 60 4.58 6.47 -24.74
CA LYS A 60 5.23 5.19 -24.41
C LYS A 60 4.22 4.17 -23.90
N THR A 61 3.14 4.63 -23.27
CA THR A 61 1.98 3.82 -22.89
C THR A 61 0.73 4.48 -23.45
N LYS A 62 -0.11 3.69 -24.14
CA LYS A 62 -1.34 4.17 -24.76
C LYS A 62 -2.53 3.41 -24.20
N PHE A 63 -3.53 4.13 -23.70
CA PHE A 63 -4.79 3.54 -23.28
C PHE A 63 -5.76 3.46 -24.47
N VAL A 64 -6.50 2.35 -24.55
CA VAL A 64 -7.54 2.14 -25.55
C VAL A 64 -8.82 1.69 -24.83
N PRO A 65 -9.93 2.43 -24.93
CA PRO A 65 -10.08 3.75 -25.58
C PRO A 65 -9.35 4.90 -24.86
N GLU A 66 -9.08 5.98 -25.61
CA GLU A 66 -8.24 7.11 -25.15
C GLU A 66 -8.84 7.90 -23.97
N HIS A 67 -10.16 7.90 -23.80
CA HIS A 67 -10.83 8.63 -22.72
C HIS A 67 -10.37 8.20 -21.31
N PHE A 68 -9.82 6.99 -21.17
CA PHE A 68 -9.23 6.51 -19.92
C PHE A 68 -8.02 7.31 -19.45
N ASN A 69 -7.34 8.05 -20.35
CA ASN A 69 -6.25 8.96 -20.00
C ASN A 69 -6.68 9.96 -18.92
N LYS A 70 -7.88 10.55 -19.05
CA LYS A 70 -8.39 11.56 -18.12
C LYS A 70 -8.54 10.99 -16.71
N THR A 71 -9.16 9.82 -16.58
CA THR A 71 -9.34 9.13 -15.30
C THR A 71 -8.00 8.75 -14.68
N TYR A 72 -7.05 8.29 -15.51
CA TYR A 72 -5.71 7.92 -15.08
C TYR A 72 -4.93 9.11 -14.51
N PHE A 73 -4.90 10.24 -15.23
CA PHE A 73 -4.23 11.46 -14.77
C PHE A 73 -4.85 12.00 -13.50
N HIS A 74 -6.18 12.12 -13.47
CA HIS A 74 -6.90 12.58 -12.28
C HIS A 74 -6.59 11.71 -11.04
N TRP A 75 -6.48 10.39 -11.21
CA TRP A 75 -6.13 9.48 -10.12
C TRP A 75 -4.68 9.66 -9.64
N LEU A 76 -3.72 9.78 -10.56
CA LEU A 76 -2.30 9.92 -10.22
C LEU A 76 -1.93 11.30 -9.67
N GLU A 77 -2.59 12.36 -10.13
CA GLU A 77 -2.36 13.73 -9.65
C GLU A 77 -2.82 13.91 -8.20
N ASN A 78 -3.88 13.19 -7.79
CA ASN A 78 -4.46 13.24 -6.45
C ASN A 78 -4.07 12.04 -5.57
N ILE A 79 -3.07 11.26 -5.98
CA ILE A 79 -2.73 10.01 -5.30
C ILE A 79 -2.16 10.26 -3.90
N ARG A 80 -2.65 9.49 -2.93
CA ARG A 80 -2.12 9.45 -1.56
C ARG A 80 -1.10 8.32 -1.39
N ASP A 81 -0.30 8.41 -0.33
CA ASP A 81 0.62 7.32 0.03
C ASP A 81 -0.16 6.02 0.25
N TRP A 82 0.35 4.93 -0.32
CA TRP A 82 -0.38 3.67 -0.38
C TRP A 82 -0.04 2.81 0.83
N CYS A 83 -1.01 2.55 1.69
CA CYS A 83 -0.90 1.58 2.78
C CYS A 83 -0.81 0.15 2.21
N ILE A 84 0.37 -0.48 2.38
CA ILE A 84 0.69 -1.82 1.85
C ILE A 84 0.68 -2.92 2.92
N SER A 85 0.60 -2.60 4.21
CA SER A 85 0.45 -3.61 5.26
C SER A 85 -1.00 -3.99 5.50
N ARG A 86 -1.22 -5.25 5.84
CA ARG A 86 -2.53 -5.84 6.13
C ARG A 86 -2.41 -6.75 7.35
N GLN A 87 -3.35 -6.64 8.28
CA GLN A 87 -3.49 -7.53 9.42
C GLN A 87 -4.31 -8.77 9.02
N LEU A 88 -3.78 -9.54 8.08
CA LEU A 88 -4.40 -10.74 7.54
C LEU A 88 -3.46 -11.95 7.72
N TRP A 89 -4.07 -13.13 7.89
CA TRP A 89 -3.35 -14.40 7.97
C TRP A 89 -2.78 -14.86 6.63
N TRP A 90 -3.42 -14.47 5.52
CA TRP A 90 -3.02 -14.88 4.18
C TRP A 90 -2.36 -13.75 3.41
N GLY A 91 -1.10 -13.96 3.02
CA GLY A 91 -0.33 -13.03 2.20
C GLY A 91 1.17 -13.21 2.42
N HIS A 92 1.97 -12.46 1.66
CA HIS A 92 3.42 -12.43 1.87
C HIS A 92 3.73 -11.65 3.14
N GLN A 93 4.36 -12.29 4.13
CA GLN A 93 4.76 -11.60 5.36
C GLN A 93 5.77 -10.50 5.03
N ILE A 94 5.63 -9.34 5.68
CA ILE A 94 6.53 -8.21 5.44
C ILE A 94 7.95 -8.60 5.88
N PRO A 95 8.98 -8.42 5.03
CA PRO A 95 10.35 -8.83 5.33
C PRO A 95 11.09 -7.79 6.20
N ALA A 96 10.41 -7.26 7.22
CA ALA A 96 10.96 -6.32 8.19
C ALA A 96 11.04 -6.99 9.56
N PHE A 97 12.14 -6.77 10.25
CA PHE A 97 12.46 -7.39 11.52
C PHE A 97 12.72 -6.32 12.57
N TYR A 98 12.26 -6.57 13.79
CA TYR A 98 12.43 -5.69 14.95
C TYR A 98 13.27 -6.40 16.00
N CYS A 99 14.24 -5.68 16.56
CA CYS A 99 14.93 -6.11 17.76
C CYS A 99 14.08 -5.76 18.98
N ASP A 100 13.68 -6.76 19.77
CA ASP A 100 12.85 -6.52 20.96
C ASP A 100 13.63 -5.82 22.09
N ASP A 101 14.97 -5.94 22.12
CA ASP A 101 15.81 -5.27 23.12
C ASP A 101 16.10 -3.79 22.82
N CYS A 102 16.55 -3.46 21.59
CA CYS A 102 17.04 -2.11 21.26
C CYS A 102 16.15 -1.35 20.28
N GLY A 103 15.06 -1.96 19.79
CA GLY A 103 14.11 -1.34 18.86
C GLY A 103 14.62 -1.13 17.43
N GLU A 104 15.78 -1.70 17.07
CA GLU A 104 16.34 -1.59 15.72
C GLU A 104 15.43 -2.26 14.70
N LEU A 105 15.28 -1.64 13.53
CA LEU A 105 14.53 -2.18 12.39
C LEU A 105 15.49 -2.55 11.26
N VAL A 106 15.37 -3.78 10.78
CA VAL A 106 16.15 -4.32 9.65
C VAL A 106 15.21 -4.88 8.60
N VAL A 107 15.46 -4.60 7.33
CA VAL A 107 14.73 -5.20 6.21
C VAL A 107 15.70 -6.06 5.43
N THR A 108 15.34 -7.33 5.20
CA THR A 108 16.24 -8.26 4.51
C THR A 108 15.52 -9.28 3.64
N LYS A 109 16.23 -9.92 2.72
CA LYS A 109 15.71 -11.00 1.87
C LYS A 109 15.72 -12.36 2.57
N GLU A 110 16.50 -12.51 3.63
CA GLU A 110 16.55 -13.75 4.39
C GLU A 110 15.32 -13.92 5.30
N ASN A 111 15.01 -15.17 5.64
CA ASN A 111 13.88 -15.50 6.52
C ASN A 111 14.14 -15.22 8.02
N SER A 112 15.32 -14.70 8.35
CA SER A 112 15.73 -14.40 9.72
C SER A 112 16.73 -13.25 9.70
N ALA A 113 16.72 -12.43 10.75
CA ALA A 113 17.67 -11.33 10.91
C ALA A 113 18.29 -11.34 12.31
N VAL A 114 19.55 -10.93 12.38
CA VAL A 114 20.29 -10.69 13.62
C VAL A 114 20.49 -9.18 13.75
N CYS A 115 20.26 -8.65 14.94
CA CYS A 115 20.36 -7.22 15.18
C CYS A 115 21.83 -6.77 15.01
N PRO A 116 22.11 -5.77 14.15
CA PRO A 116 23.47 -5.29 13.93
C PRO A 116 24.06 -4.56 15.15
N LYS A 117 23.21 -4.14 16.10
CA LYS A 117 23.64 -3.40 17.31
C LYS A 117 23.90 -4.30 18.50
N CYS A 118 23.07 -5.32 18.71
CA CYS A 118 23.14 -6.17 19.91
C CYS A 118 23.44 -7.65 19.63
N GLY A 119 23.49 -8.08 18.36
CA GLY A 119 23.79 -9.46 17.98
C GLY A 119 22.70 -10.49 18.30
N LYS A 120 21.52 -10.05 18.78
CA LYS A 120 20.39 -10.94 19.13
C LYS A 120 19.48 -11.24 17.93
N PRO A 121 18.75 -12.37 17.95
CA PRO A 121 17.74 -12.66 16.95
C PRO A 121 16.63 -11.62 16.95
N MET A 122 16.12 -11.29 15.78
CA MET A 122 15.07 -10.29 15.60
C MET A 122 13.73 -10.95 15.24
N ARG A 123 12.63 -10.33 15.66
CA ARG A 123 11.27 -10.79 15.38
C ARG A 123 10.73 -10.15 14.11
N GLN A 124 10.22 -10.95 13.18
CA GLN A 124 9.62 -10.44 11.96
C GLN A 124 8.29 -9.72 12.22
N ASP A 125 7.96 -8.73 11.37
CA ASP A 125 6.68 -8.05 11.36
C ASP A 125 5.55 -9.07 11.08
N PRO A 126 4.50 -9.17 11.92
CA PRO A 126 3.41 -10.11 11.70
C PRO A 126 2.48 -9.70 10.55
N ASP A 127 2.56 -8.46 10.08
CA ASP A 127 1.72 -7.98 8.99
C ASP A 127 2.07 -8.65 7.65
N THR A 128 1.06 -8.78 6.79
CA THR A 128 1.20 -9.26 5.41
C THR A 128 1.11 -8.10 4.41
N LEU A 129 1.71 -8.28 3.24
CA LEU A 129 1.64 -7.35 2.13
C LEU A 129 0.27 -7.40 1.46
N ASP A 130 -0.22 -6.23 1.05
CA ASP A 130 -1.42 -6.07 0.24
C ASP A 130 -1.34 -6.92 -1.04
N THR A 131 -2.41 -7.63 -1.39
CA THR A 131 -2.44 -8.48 -2.58
C THR A 131 -2.12 -7.68 -3.85
N TRP A 132 -2.61 -6.44 -3.91
CA TRP A 132 -2.32 -5.52 -5.00
C TRP A 132 -0.84 -5.13 -5.10
N PHE A 133 -0.09 -5.18 -4.00
CA PHE A 133 1.36 -4.97 -3.99
C PHE A 133 2.08 -6.08 -4.75
N SER A 134 1.75 -7.34 -4.47
CA SER A 134 2.28 -8.46 -5.24
C SER A 134 1.82 -8.46 -6.69
N SER A 135 0.55 -8.16 -6.97
CA SER A 135 0.03 -8.10 -8.35
C SER A 135 0.72 -7.01 -9.19
N ALA A 136 1.09 -5.90 -8.57
CA ALA A 136 1.82 -4.83 -9.26
C ALA A 136 3.24 -5.25 -9.72
N LEU A 137 3.79 -6.34 -9.16
CA LEU A 137 5.10 -6.88 -9.51
C LEU A 137 5.04 -7.93 -10.63
N TRP A 138 3.83 -8.26 -11.12
CA TRP A 138 3.62 -9.29 -12.15
C TRP A 138 4.54 -9.17 -13.38
N PRO A 139 4.76 -7.98 -13.98
CA PRO A 139 5.64 -7.85 -15.15
C PRO A 139 7.10 -8.27 -14.87
N PHE A 140 7.52 -8.28 -13.61
CA PHE A 140 8.87 -8.66 -13.20
C PHE A 140 8.93 -10.09 -12.67
N SER A 141 7.91 -10.51 -11.89
CA SER A 141 7.94 -11.79 -11.18
C SER A 141 7.82 -12.99 -12.13
N THR A 142 7.05 -12.86 -13.21
CA THR A 142 6.85 -13.95 -14.18
C THR A 142 8.05 -14.17 -15.10
N LEU A 143 8.92 -13.16 -15.25
CA LEU A 143 10.08 -13.21 -16.12
C LEU A 143 11.38 -13.55 -15.38
N GLY A 144 11.30 -14.01 -14.12
CA GLY A 144 12.47 -14.45 -13.35
C GLY A 144 13.40 -13.33 -12.87
N TYR A 145 12.97 -12.06 -12.96
CA TYR A 145 13.77 -10.89 -12.58
C TYR A 145 14.27 -10.93 -11.13
N ILE A 146 13.53 -11.62 -10.24
CA ILE A 146 13.84 -11.70 -8.81
C ILE A 146 15.05 -12.64 -8.55
N TYR A 147 15.37 -13.55 -9.47
CA TYR A 147 16.42 -14.57 -9.28
C TYR A 147 17.71 -14.28 -10.07
N PHE A 148 17.63 -13.60 -11.22
CA PHE A 148 18.80 -13.37 -12.09
C PHE A 148 19.36 -11.95 -11.91
N TYR A 149 20.45 -11.83 -11.16
CA TYR A 149 21.19 -10.57 -10.94
C TYR A 149 22.19 -10.21 -12.05
N HIS A 150 22.24 -10.97 -13.15
CA HIS A 150 23.23 -10.81 -14.22
C HIS A 150 22.63 -10.14 -15.48
N SER A 151 22.91 -8.85 -15.59
CA SER A 151 23.32 -8.04 -16.76
C SER A 151 22.61 -8.09 -18.13
N TYR A 152 21.77 -9.05 -18.48
CA TYR A 152 21.15 -9.09 -19.84
C TYR A 152 19.72 -9.63 -19.85
N LEU A 153 18.90 -9.32 -18.83
CA LEU A 153 17.47 -9.61 -18.91
C LEU A 153 16.77 -8.51 -19.73
N TYR A 154 16.55 -8.76 -21.02
CA TYR A 154 15.62 -7.98 -21.83
C TYR A 154 14.22 -8.21 -21.25
N ILE A 155 13.69 -7.24 -20.53
CA ILE A 155 12.28 -7.22 -20.14
C ILE A 155 11.53 -6.70 -21.37
N PRO A 156 10.86 -7.57 -22.15
CA PRO A 156 10.03 -7.06 -23.22
C PRO A 156 8.99 -6.11 -22.60
N ASN A 157 8.92 -4.89 -23.13
CA ASN A 157 7.77 -4.04 -22.84
C ASN A 157 6.53 -4.86 -23.15
N THR A 158 5.59 -4.94 -22.21
CA THR A 158 4.31 -5.59 -22.46
C THR A 158 3.65 -4.88 -23.64
N SER A 159 3.64 -5.52 -24.81
CA SER A 159 3.16 -4.90 -26.05
C SER A 159 1.67 -4.55 -25.97
N TYR A 160 0.91 -5.34 -25.21
CA TYR A 160 -0.51 -5.12 -24.99
C TYR A 160 -0.93 -5.71 -23.65
N CYS A 161 -1.66 -4.94 -22.86
CA CYS A 161 -2.33 -5.44 -21.67
C CYS A 161 -3.84 -5.21 -21.80
N PRO A 162 -4.65 -6.29 -21.91
CA PRO A 162 -6.11 -6.17 -22.07
C PRO A 162 -6.82 -5.67 -20.81
N PHE A 163 -6.12 -5.68 -19.67
CA PHE A 163 -6.59 -5.16 -18.40
C PHE A 163 -5.74 -3.95 -18.01
N GLY A 164 -6.32 -2.96 -17.31
CA GLY A 164 -5.62 -1.73 -16.93
C GLY A 164 -4.39 -1.99 -16.06
N CYS A 165 -3.22 -2.17 -16.70
CA CYS A 165 -1.97 -2.46 -16.03
C CYS A 165 -1.24 -1.16 -15.71
N LYS A 166 -0.98 -0.93 -14.42
CA LYS A 166 -0.20 0.22 -13.96
C LYS A 166 1.28 -0.12 -14.09
N VAL A 167 1.93 0.33 -15.15
CA VAL A 167 3.38 0.20 -15.34
C VAL A 167 4.09 0.93 -14.20
N ARG A 168 4.99 0.24 -13.49
CA ARG A 168 5.77 0.83 -12.38
C ARG A 168 7.26 0.62 -12.59
N LYS A 169 8.04 1.66 -12.30
CA LYS A 169 9.51 1.62 -12.22
C LYS A 169 9.94 1.19 -10.80
N LYS A 170 11.22 0.81 -10.64
CA LYS A 170 11.85 0.35 -9.38
C LYS A 170 11.35 1.11 -8.15
N ILE A 171 10.82 0.37 -7.18
CA ILE A 171 10.42 0.85 -5.86
C ILE A 171 11.72 1.04 -5.04
N GLY A 172 12.27 2.25 -5.00
CA GLY A 172 13.46 2.60 -4.19
C GLY A 172 13.11 2.83 -2.70
N ASN A 173 13.80 3.76 -2.02
CA ASN A 173 13.57 4.21 -0.63
C ASN A 173 12.21 4.93 -0.41
N THR A 174 11.14 4.40 -0.97
CA THR A 174 9.79 4.96 -0.94
C THR A 174 8.92 4.31 0.14
N ILE A 175 9.32 3.15 0.69
CA ILE A 175 8.56 2.44 1.72
C ILE A 175 8.96 2.92 3.11
N ARG A 176 7.97 3.26 3.95
CA ARG A 176 8.17 3.70 5.35
C ARG A 176 7.03 3.21 6.24
N LYS A 177 7.33 2.92 7.51
CA LYS A 177 6.29 2.66 8.51
C LYS A 177 5.93 3.95 9.24
N ILE A 178 4.68 4.41 9.13
CA ILE A 178 4.18 5.65 9.73
C ILE A 178 2.77 5.42 10.33
N PRO A 179 2.35 6.20 11.34
CA PRO A 179 0.96 6.17 11.79
C PRO A 179 0.01 6.63 10.67
N ILE A 180 -1.17 6.03 10.60
CA ILE A 180 -2.28 6.54 9.77
C ILE A 180 -2.66 7.92 10.32
N SER A 181 -2.42 8.96 9.51
CA SER A 181 -2.89 10.34 9.74
C SER A 181 -4.21 10.60 9.05
#